data_AF-A0A1H1S5A2-F1
#
_entry.id   AF-A0A1H1S5A2-F1
#
_cell.length_a   1.000
_cell.length_b   1.000
_cell.length_c   1.000
_cell.angle_alpha   90.00
_cell.angle_beta   90.00
_cell.angle_gamma   90.00
#
_symmetry.space_group_name_H-M   'P 1'
#
loop_
_entity.id
_entity.type
_entity.pdbx_description
1 polymer ?
#
loop_
_entity_poly.entity_id
_entity_poly.type
_entity_poly.pdbx_seq_one_letter_code
_entity_poly.pdbx_strand_id
1 'polypeptide(L)'
;MSAGSPLDDRVPGASRLAWETELDRLELDLHRAERLLAASRSLEAPPEWIAPADRGPMPAYLLPRARELHARQQELMQRLAVSLEATMRRQEASERASSSLSPSVYVDLVG
;
A
#
# COMPACT_ATOMS: atom_id res chain seq x y z
N MET A 1 -36.17 25.39 -25.11
CA MET A 1 -35.31 25.17 -26.29
C MET A 1 -33.90 24.93 -25.77
N SER A 2 -33.47 23.68 -25.86
CA SER A 2 -32.19 23.19 -25.35
C SER A 2 -31.05 23.74 -26.17
N ALA A 3 -30.11 24.43 -25.54
CA ALA A 3 -28.76 24.61 -26.06
C ALA A 3 -27.84 23.70 -25.22
N GLY A 4 -27.84 22.41 -25.56
CA GLY A 4 -26.87 21.47 -25.01
C GLY A 4 -25.50 21.80 -25.60
N SER A 5 -24.54 22.09 -24.73
CA SER A 5 -23.16 22.39 -25.09
C SER A 5 -22.62 21.39 -26.12
N PRO A 6 -21.97 21.85 -27.19
CA PRO A 6 -21.36 20.97 -28.15
C PRO A 6 -20.21 20.26 -27.45
N LEU A 7 -20.37 18.94 -27.28
CA LEU A 7 -19.31 17.93 -27.32
C LEU A 7 -17.93 18.48 -27.00
N ASP A 8 -17.59 18.43 -25.71
CA ASP A 8 -16.22 18.48 -25.20
C ASP A 8 -15.44 17.35 -25.88
N ASP A 9 -14.90 17.67 -27.06
CA ASP A 9 -13.98 16.87 -27.85
C ASP A 9 -12.65 16.84 -27.08
N ARG A 10 -12.67 16.21 -25.89
CA ARG A 10 -11.51 15.98 -25.03
C ARG A 10 -10.51 15.21 -25.86
N VAL A 11 -9.46 15.91 -26.30
CA VAL A 11 -8.34 15.40 -27.10
C VAL A 11 -8.01 13.96 -26.65
N PRO A 12 -8.30 12.93 -27.47
CA PRO A 12 -8.15 11.53 -27.09
C PRO A 12 -6.73 11.19 -26.62
N GLY A 13 -5.73 11.88 -27.18
CA GLY A 13 -4.32 11.75 -26.82
C GLY A 13 -3.97 12.31 -25.43
N ALA A 14 -4.67 13.35 -24.96
CA ALA A 14 -4.44 13.93 -23.63
C ALA A 14 -4.94 13.00 -22.52
N SER A 15 -6.11 12.37 -22.70
CA SER A 15 -6.63 11.34 -21.79
C SER A 15 -5.75 10.08 -21.82
N ARG A 16 -5.30 9.65 -23.01
CA ARG A 16 -4.41 8.50 -23.17
C ARG A 16 -3.10 8.68 -22.39
N LEU A 17 -2.38 9.76 -22.64
CA LEU A 17 -1.08 10.03 -22.01
C LEU A 17 -1.25 10.25 -20.49
N ALA A 18 -2.37 10.84 -20.06
CA ALA A 18 -2.69 10.99 -18.65
C ALA A 18 -2.92 9.65 -17.95
N TRP A 19 -3.53 8.65 -18.61
CA TRP A 19 -3.69 7.29 -18.08
C TRP A 19 -2.39 6.51 -18.07
N GLU A 20 -1.59 6.60 -19.14
CA GLU A 20 -0.25 5.97 -19.18
C GLU A 20 0.64 6.50 -18.05
N THR A 21 0.72 7.83 -17.92
CA THR A 21 1.50 8.49 -16.85
C THR A 21 1.02 8.08 -15.45
N GLU A 22 -0.29 7.88 -15.28
CA GLU A 22 -0.83 7.50 -13.98
C GLU A 22 -0.50 6.05 -13.62
N LEU A 23 -0.65 5.13 -14.58
CA LEU A 23 -0.25 3.74 -14.37
C LEU A 23 1.26 3.63 -14.10
N ASP A 24 2.08 4.42 -14.79
CA ASP A 24 3.53 4.48 -14.53
C ASP A 24 3.84 4.94 -13.10
N ARG A 25 3.13 5.97 -12.59
CA ARG A 25 3.28 6.44 -11.21
C ARG A 25 2.88 5.37 -10.20
N LEU A 26 1.73 4.73 -10.41
CA LEU A 26 1.23 3.67 -9.54
C LEU A 26 2.15 2.45 -9.51
N GLU A 27 2.73 2.09 -10.66
CA GLU A 27 3.72 1.01 -10.74
C GLU A 27 5.01 1.32 -10.00
N LEU A 28 5.47 2.58 -10.08
CA LEU A 28 6.67 3.03 -9.37
C LEU A 28 6.44 3.01 -7.85
N ASP A 29 5.30 3.50 -7.39
CA ASP A 29 4.95 3.49 -5.96
C ASP A 29 4.77 2.07 -5.43
N LEU A 30 4.16 1.17 -6.22
CA LEU A 30 4.10 -0.24 -5.88
C LEU A 30 5.49 -0.87 -5.75
N HIS A 31 6.38 -0.64 -6.72
CA HIS A 31 7.76 -1.15 -6.66
C HIS A 31 8.51 -0.65 -5.42
N ARG A 32 8.33 0.62 -5.06
CA ARG A 32 8.93 1.19 -3.84
C ARG A 32 8.41 0.46 -2.60
N ALA A 33 7.10 0.26 -2.50
CA ALA A 33 6.49 -0.42 -1.36
C ALA A 33 6.91 -1.90 -1.26
N GLU A 34 6.96 -2.62 -2.39
CA GLU A 34 7.44 -4.00 -2.45
C GLU A 34 8.90 -4.12 -1.97
N ARG A 35 9.78 -3.20 -2.41
CA ARG A 35 11.19 -3.17 -1.99
C ARG A 35 11.36 -2.86 -0.51
N LEU A 36 10.57 -1.95 0.03
CA LEU A 36 10.62 -1.60 1.46
C LEU A 36 10.17 -2.78 2.34
N LEU A 37 9.09 -3.45 1.93
CA LEU A 37 8.62 -4.66 2.59
C LEU A 37 9.69 -5.76 2.54
N ALA A 38 10.31 -5.99 1.38
CA ALA A 38 11.39 -6.97 1.23
C ALA A 38 12.61 -6.64 2.11
N ALA A 39 12.92 -5.35 2.28
CA ALA A 39 13.99 -4.88 3.15
C ALA A 39 13.63 -4.90 4.65
N SER A 40 12.39 -5.24 5.03
CA SER A 40 11.87 -5.14 6.40
C SER A 40 12.11 -3.77 7.04
N ARG A 41 12.13 -2.71 6.23
CA ARG A 41 12.31 -1.33 6.70
C ARG A 41 10.95 -0.68 6.93
N SER A 42 10.90 0.20 7.94
CA SER A 42 9.73 1.05 8.15
C SER A 42 9.56 1.99 6.96
N LEU A 43 8.31 2.15 6.51
CA LEU A 43 7.94 3.21 5.57
C LEU A 43 8.10 4.56 6.30
N GLU A 44 8.89 5.48 5.76
CA GLU A 44 8.58 6.91 5.97
C GLU A 44 7.14 7.12 5.49
N ALA A 45 6.38 7.96 6.21
CA ALA A 45 4.98 8.21 5.89
C ALA A 45 4.88 8.52 4.38
N PRO A 46 4.13 7.71 3.61
CA PRO A 46 4.02 7.96 2.19
C PRO A 46 3.43 9.36 1.98
N PRO A 47 3.76 10.03 0.86
CA PRO A 47 3.10 11.28 0.52
C PRO A 47 1.57 11.07 0.53
N GLU A 48 0.84 12.14 0.86
CA GLU A 48 -0.62 12.10 0.89
C GLU A 48 -1.16 11.52 -0.43
N TRP A 49 -1.99 10.48 -0.33
CA TRP A 49 -2.61 9.88 -1.49
C TRP A 49 -3.64 10.85 -2.06
N ILE A 50 -3.33 11.39 -3.23
CA ILE A 50 -4.25 12.26 -3.98
C ILE A 50 -4.95 11.39 -5.01
N ALA A 51 -6.28 11.25 -4.89
CA ALA A 51 -7.07 10.55 -5.88
C ALA A 51 -6.86 11.20 -7.27
N PRO A 52 -6.64 10.40 -8.34
CA PRO A 52 -6.44 10.94 -9.68
C PRO A 52 -7.65 11.79 -10.08
N ALA A 53 -7.41 13.00 -10.61
CA ALA A 53 -8.46 13.81 -11.22
C ALA A 53 -9.20 13.01 -12.31
N ASP A 54 -10.46 13.37 -12.60
CA ASP A 54 -11.27 12.72 -13.63
C ASP A 54 -10.58 12.85 -15.01
N ARG A 55 -9.94 11.75 -15.44
CA ARG A 55 -9.15 11.64 -16.68
C ARG A 55 -9.99 11.12 -17.85
N GLY A 56 -11.30 11.00 -17.68
CA GLY A 56 -12.17 10.35 -18.65
C GLY A 56 -11.96 8.82 -18.69
N PRO A 57 -12.62 8.12 -19.62
CA PRO A 57 -12.60 6.67 -19.68
C PRO A 57 -11.19 6.13 -19.95
N MET A 58 -10.81 5.06 -19.24
CA MET A 58 -9.54 4.37 -19.47
C MET A 58 -9.53 3.71 -20.86
N PRO A 59 -8.46 3.90 -21.66
CA PRO A 59 -8.28 3.18 -22.91
C PRO A 59 -8.25 1.66 -22.74
N ALA A 60 -8.98 0.92 -23.59
CA ALA A 60 -9.14 -0.53 -23.46
C ALA A 60 -7.82 -1.33 -23.50
N TYR A 61 -6.80 -0.84 -24.22
CA TYR A 61 -5.50 -1.51 -24.30
C TYR A 61 -4.69 -1.41 -22.99
N LEU A 62 -5.03 -0.48 -22.08
CA LEU A 62 -4.40 -0.36 -20.76
C LEU A 62 -5.09 -1.24 -19.71
N LEU A 63 -6.27 -1.78 -20.01
CA LEU A 63 -7.04 -2.60 -19.08
C LEU A 63 -6.28 -3.85 -18.60
N PRO A 64 -5.54 -4.60 -19.45
CA PRO A 64 -4.72 -5.73 -18.98
C PRO A 64 -3.66 -5.28 -17.98
N ARG A 65 -2.95 -4.17 -18.29
CA ARG A 65 -1.91 -3.59 -17.44
C ARG A 65 -2.46 -3.14 -16.09
N ALA A 66 -3.58 -2.43 -16.09
CA ALA A 66 -4.24 -1.98 -14.86
C ALA A 66 -4.69 -3.16 -13.98
N ARG A 67 -5.16 -4.26 -14.58
CA ARG A 67 -5.54 -5.47 -13.84
C ARG A 67 -4.35 -6.17 -13.21
N GLU A 68 -3.24 -6.29 -13.94
CA GLU A 68 -1.99 -6.85 -13.41
C GLU A 68 -1.48 -6.03 -12.24
N LEU A 69 -1.47 -4.71 -12.38
CA LEU A 69 -1.07 -3.79 -11.33
C LEU A 69 -1.93 -3.95 -10.07
N HIS A 70 -3.26 -4.01 -10.24
CA HIS A 70 -4.18 -4.21 -9.13
C HIS A 70 -3.98 -5.57 -8.44
N ALA A 71 -3.75 -6.64 -9.19
CA ALA A 71 -3.47 -7.96 -8.62
C ALA A 71 -2.21 -7.93 -7.73
N ARG A 72 -1.13 -7.28 -8.19
CA ARG A 72 0.09 -7.11 -7.40
C ARG A 72 -0.12 -6.24 -6.16
N GLN A 73 -0.93 -5.18 -6.26
CA GLN A 73 -1.32 -4.38 -5.09
C GLN A 73 -2.03 -5.25 -4.04
N GLN A 74 -2.97 -6.10 -4.46
CA GLN A 74 -3.66 -7.02 -3.55
C GLN A 74 -2.71 -8.04 -2.91
N GLU A 75 -1.75 -8.58 -3.66
CA GLU A 75 -0.73 -9.48 -3.12
C GLU A 75 0.15 -8.76 -2.08
N LEU A 76 0.58 -7.54 -2.36
CA LEU A 76 1.37 -6.74 -1.43
C LEU A 76 0.59 -6.48 -0.13
N MET A 77 -0.69 -6.12 -0.22
CA MET A 77 -1.54 -5.90 0.96
C MET A 77 -1.65 -7.17 1.83
N GLN A 78 -1.79 -8.35 1.21
CA GLN A 78 -1.81 -9.62 1.94
C GLN A 78 -0.48 -9.87 2.65
N ARG A 79 0.65 -9.64 1.96
CA ARG A 79 1.99 -9.81 2.55
C ARG A 79 2.23 -8.84 3.71
N LEU A 80 1.74 -7.61 3.60
CA LEU A 80 1.79 -6.62 4.68
C LEU A 80 1.02 -7.10 5.91
N ALA A 81 -0.22 -7.58 5.74
CA ALA A 81 -1.01 -8.12 6.84
C ALA A 81 -0.28 -9.25 7.59
N VAL A 82 0.27 -10.22 6.84
CA VAL A 82 1.06 -11.32 7.42
C VAL A 82 2.29 -10.80 8.18
N SER A 83 2.98 -9.79 7.65
CA SER A 83 4.15 -9.20 8.30
C SER A 83 3.81 -8.45 9.59
N LEU A 84 2.66 -7.79 9.64
CA LEU A 84 2.16 -7.09 10.82
C LEU A 84 1.82 -8.09 11.92
N GLU A 85 1.08 -9.16 11.60
CA GLU A 85 0.78 -10.22 12.55
C GLU A 85 2.04 -10.86 13.14
N ALA A 86 3.04 -11.16 12.30
CA ALA A 86 4.31 -11.71 12.76
C ALA A 86 5.07 -10.73 13.68
N THR A 87 4.92 -9.43 13.47
CA THR A 87 5.55 -8.40 14.30
C THR A 87 4.83 -8.24 15.63
N MET A 88 3.50 -8.26 15.66
CA MET A 88 2.71 -8.24 16.90
C MET A 88 3.01 -9.46 17.78
N ARG A 89 3.03 -10.68 17.22
CA ARG A 89 3.37 -11.90 17.98
C ARG A 89 4.78 -11.85 18.58
N ARG A 90 5.75 -11.23 17.88
CA ARG A 90 7.12 -11.02 18.40
C ARG A 90 7.13 -10.04 19.57
N GLN A 91 6.35 -8.97 19.50
CA GLN A 91 6.22 -8.00 20.60
C GLN A 91 5.63 -8.68 21.83
N GLU A 92 4.52 -9.41 21.70
CA GLU A 92 3.91 -10.15 22.81
C GLU A 92 4.86 -11.18 23.45
N ALA A 93 5.64 -11.89 22.64
CA ALA A 93 6.63 -12.85 23.14
C ALA A 93 7.77 -12.15 23.89
N SER A 94 8.24 -11.01 23.38
CA SER A 94 9.25 -10.17 24.02
C SER A 94 8.76 -9.59 25.35
N GLU A 95 7.51 -9.13 25.40
CA GLU A 95 6.87 -8.61 26.61
C GLU A 95 6.70 -9.72 27.66
N ARG A 96 6.24 -10.92 27.27
CA ARG A 96 6.15 -12.08 28.17
C ARG A 96 7.51 -12.49 28.73
N ALA A 97 8.53 -12.56 27.87
CA ALA A 97 9.89 -12.87 28.32
C ALA A 97 10.42 -11.82 29.31
N SER A 98 10.22 -10.53 29.01
CA SER A 98 10.63 -9.43 29.89
C SER A 98 9.88 -9.46 31.22
N SER A 99 8.58 -9.76 31.22
CA SER A 99 7.78 -9.94 32.44
C SER A 99 8.26 -11.13 33.27
N SER A 100 8.66 -12.25 32.65
CA SER A 100 9.16 -13.45 33.34
C SER A 100 10.55 -13.28 33.94
N LEU A 101 11.29 -12.25 33.50
CA LEU A 101 12.58 -11.86 34.07
C LEU A 101 12.44 -10.84 35.22
N SER A 102 11.22 -10.48 35.62
CA SER A 102 10.99 -9.74 36.87
C SER A 102 11.56 -10.58 38.01
N PRO A 103 12.37 -9.99 38.92
CA PRO A 103 13.11 -10.77 39.90
C PRO A 103 12.12 -11.51 40.80
N SER A 104 12.13 -12.83 40.70
CA SER A 104 11.52 -13.72 41.68
C SER A 104 12.10 -13.32 43.03
N VAL A 105 11.31 -12.62 43.85
CA VAL A 105 11.67 -12.32 45.23
C VAL A 105 11.75 -13.66 45.94
N TYR A 106 12.97 -14.15 46.17
CA TYR A 106 13.21 -15.28 47.03
C TYR A 106 12.89 -14.83 48.45
N VAL A 107 11.68 -15.14 48.92
CA VAL A 107 11.37 -15.09 50.34
C VAL A 107 12.07 -16.29 50.95
N ASP A 108 13.26 -16.03 51.49
CA ASP A 108 13.97 -17.04 52.28
C ASP A 108 13.20 -17.24 53.58
N LEU A 109 12.33 -18.24 53.58
CA LEU A 109 11.67 -18.74 54.79
C LEU A 109 12.69 -19.57 55.56
N VAL A 110 13.62 -18.90 56.25
CA VAL A 110 14.56 -19.55 57.17
C VAL A 110 14.21 -19.14 58.59
N GLY A 111 13.78 -20.13 59.37
CA GLY A 111 13.99 -20.23 60.82
C GLY A 111 12.95 -19.59 61.71
#